data_AF-A0A534U4T0-F1
#
_entry.id   AF-A0A534U4T0-F1
#
_cell.length_a   1.000
_cell.length_b   1.000
_cell.length_c   1.000
_cell.angle_alpha   90.00
_cell.angle_beta   90.00
_cell.angle_gamma   90.00
#
_symmetry.space_group_name_H-M   'P 1'
#
loop_
_entity.id
_entity.type
_entity.pdbx_description
1 polymer ?
#
loop_
_entity_poly.entity_id
_entity_poly.type
_entity_poly.pdbx_seq_one_letter_code
_entity_poly.pdbx_strand_id
1 'polypeptide(L)'
;MSVSGGSVPSLTGIAAGDLRVTVPRTEAGDVKIETTIPPSISAPIKKGQVVGAVIARRGDQQLGKVNVVAPQDVESTSWLHGWF
;
A
#
# COMPACT_ATOMS: atom_id res chain seq x y z
N MET A 1 -5.35 -4.25 5.60
CA MET A 1 -4.80 -3.45 6.72
C MET A 1 -5.96 -2.88 7.51
N SER A 2 -5.79 -2.69 8.81
CA SER A 2 -6.83 -2.09 9.66
C SER A 2 -6.69 -0.58 9.65
N VAL A 3 -7.80 0.16 9.58
CA VAL A 3 -7.78 1.63 9.65
C VAL A 3 -8.20 2.06 11.05
N SER A 4 -7.34 2.81 11.73
CA SER A 4 -7.64 3.36 13.06
C SER A 4 -8.31 4.72 12.93
N GLY A 5 -9.45 4.89 13.61
CA GLY A 5 -10.17 6.17 13.67
C GLY A 5 -10.85 6.60 12.37
N GLY A 6 -11.05 5.69 11.42
CA GLY A 6 -11.70 5.93 10.14
C GLY A 6 -13.14 5.44 10.07
N SER A 7 -13.89 5.93 9.08
CA SER A 7 -15.28 5.50 8.82
C SER A 7 -15.41 4.02 8.44
N VAL A 8 -14.32 3.37 8.02
CA VAL A 8 -14.27 1.94 7.71
C VAL A 8 -13.22 1.24 8.59
N PRO A 9 -13.49 0.03 9.09
CA PRO A 9 -12.56 -0.70 9.97
C PRO A 9 -11.35 -1.27 9.22
N SER A 10 -11.46 -1.45 7.90
CA SER A 10 -10.41 -1.99 7.05
C SER A 10 -10.39 -1.32 5.69
N LEU A 11 -9.19 -1.18 5.12
CA LEU A 11 -8.97 -0.64 3.78
C LEU A 11 -8.16 -1.64 2.97
N THR A 12 -8.62 -1.91 1.75
CA THR A 12 -7.86 -2.66 0.76
C THR A 12 -7.22 -1.65 -0.19
N GLY A 13 -5.89 -1.58 -0.17
CA GLY A 13 -5.13 -0.74 -1.11
C GLY A 13 -5.07 -1.39 -2.49
N ILE A 14 -5.01 -0.57 -3.53
CA ILE A 14 -4.87 -1.00 -4.93
C ILE A 14 -3.51 -0.54 -5.46
N ALA A 15 -2.93 -1.24 -6.43
CA ALA A 15 -1.72 -0.75 -7.09
C ALA A 15 -2.04 0.56 -7.85
N ALA A 16 -1.18 1.56 -7.73
CA ALA A 16 -1.32 2.83 -8.43
C ALA A 16 -1.17 2.69 -9.96
N GLY A 17 -0.63 1.55 -10.43
CA GLY A 17 -0.47 1.22 -11.84
C GLY A 17 0.10 -0.18 -12.02
N ASP A 18 0.46 -0.51 -13.27
CA ASP A 18 1.09 -1.77 -13.61
C ASP A 18 2.58 -1.78 -13.23
N LEU A 19 3.04 -2.86 -12.58
CA LEU A 19 4.47 -3.13 -12.40
C LEU A 19 4.94 -4.12 -13.46
N ARG A 20 5.72 -3.64 -14.44
CA ARG A 20 6.36 -4.47 -15.46
C ARG A 20 7.88 -4.40 -15.29
N VAL A 21 8.51 -5.56 -15.18
CA VAL A 21 9.97 -5.67 -15.06
C VAL A 21 10.50 -6.58 -16.17
N THR A 22 11.59 -6.16 -16.79
CA THR A 22 12.27 -6.93 -17.83
C THR A 22 13.53 -7.54 -17.24
N VAL A 23 13.63 -8.87 -17.31
CA VAL A 23 14.78 -9.63 -16.81
C VAL A 23 15.19 -10.69 -17.82
N PRO A 24 16.47 -11.12 -17.81
CA PRO A 24 16.91 -12.27 -18.59
C PRO A 24 16.07 -13.52 -18.26
N ARG A 25 15.79 -14.35 -19.27
CA ARG A 25 14.96 -15.56 -19.10
C ARG A 25 15.50 -16.51 -18.04
N THR A 26 16.83 -16.63 -17.95
CA THR A 26 17.52 -17.47 -16.98
C THR A 26 17.32 -17.00 -15.54
N GLU A 27 17.07 -15.71 -15.35
CA GLU A 27 16.97 -15.05 -14.03
C GLU A 27 15.51 -14.77 -13.64
N ALA A 28 14.55 -15.08 -14.52
CA ALA A 28 13.13 -14.89 -14.26
C ALA A 28 12.63 -15.69 -13.04
N GLY A 29 13.24 -16.84 -12.75
CA GLY A 29 12.94 -17.66 -11.57
C GLY A 29 13.40 -17.05 -10.24
N ASP A 30 14.35 -16.12 -10.27
CA ASP A 30 14.93 -15.50 -9.07
C ASP A 30 14.22 -14.21 -8.65
N VAL A 31 13.22 -13.78 -9.42
CA VAL A 31 12.43 -12.59 -9.13
C VAL A 31 11.49 -12.87 -7.96
N LYS A 32 11.65 -12.11 -6.88
CA LYS A 32 10.78 -12.12 -5.70
C LYS A 32 9.95 -10.86 -5.64
N ILE A 33 8.68 -11.02 -5.29
CA ILE A 33 7.78 -9.90 -5.04
C ILE A 33 7.69 -9.69 -3.53
N GLU A 34 8.11 -8.53 -3.08
CA GLU A 34 8.01 -8.10 -1.69
C GLU A 34 6.91 -7.07 -1.56
N THR A 35 6.02 -7.28 -0.59
CA THR A 35 4.93 -6.35 -0.30
C THR A 35 5.18 -5.71 1.05
N THR A 36 5.32 -4.39 1.05
CA THR A 36 5.51 -3.58 2.25
C THR A 36 4.23 -2.79 2.49
N ILE A 37 3.35 -3.33 3.33
CA ILE A 37 2.11 -2.66 3.75
C ILE A 37 2.15 -2.58 5.29
N PRO A 38 2.02 -1.38 5.87
CA PRO A 38 1.91 -1.24 7.32
C PRO A 38 0.65 -1.95 7.83
N PRO A 39 0.71 -2.57 9.02
CA PRO A 39 -0.42 -3.33 9.56
C PRO A 39 -1.63 -2.44 9.87
N SER A 40 -1.37 -1.17 10.23
CA SER A 40 -2.37 -0.16 10.54
C SER A 40 -2.04 1.19 9.88
N ILE A 41 -3.09 1.92 9.50
CA ILE A 41 -3.01 3.30 9.03
C ILE A 41 -4.07 4.12 9.78
N SER A 42 -3.71 5.34 10.16
CA SER A 42 -4.63 6.28 10.79
C SER A 42 -5.40 7.08 9.74
N ALA A 43 -6.70 7.26 9.97
CA ALA A 43 -7.51 8.21 9.21
C ALA A 43 -7.16 9.66 9.60
N PRO A 44 -7.45 10.68 8.75
CA PRO A 44 -8.09 10.58 7.43
C PRO A 44 -7.14 10.08 6.32
N ILE A 45 -7.67 9.26 5.40
CA ILE A 45 -6.94 8.77 4.22
C ILE A 45 -7.62 9.33 2.97
N LYS A 46 -6.86 9.89 2.04
CA LYS A 46 -7.42 10.37 0.77
C LYS A 46 -7.34 9.32 -0.34
N LYS A 47 -8.27 9.37 -1.29
CA LYS A 47 -8.17 8.59 -2.53
C LYS A 47 -6.85 8.90 -3.23
N GLY A 48 -6.13 7.85 -3.63
CA GLY A 48 -4.80 7.97 -4.24
C GLY A 48 -3.65 8.13 -3.24
N GLN A 49 -3.93 8.26 -1.93
CA GLN A 49 -2.88 8.32 -0.92
C GLN A 49 -2.12 7.00 -0.87
N VAL A 50 -0.79 7.09 -0.82
CA VAL A 50 0.09 5.91 -0.71
C VAL A 50 -0.09 5.28 0.68
N VAL A 51 -0.49 4.01 0.67
CA VAL A 51 -0.73 3.18 1.87
C VAL A 51 0.23 1.99 1.94
N GLY A 52 1.15 1.86 0.99
CA GLY A 52 2.16 0.80 0.97
C GLY A 52 2.89 0.76 -0.37
N ALA A 53 3.67 -0.30 -0.57
CA ALA A 53 4.35 -0.54 -1.84
C ALA A 53 4.52 -2.02 -2.12
N VAL A 54 4.55 -2.36 -3.41
CA VAL A 54 4.97 -3.66 -3.91
C VAL A 54 6.29 -3.44 -4.66
N ILE A 55 7.29 -4.24 -4.32
CA ILE A 55 8.65 -4.12 -4.82
C ILE A 55 9.03 -5.46 -5.45
N ALA A 56 9.40 -5.43 -6.73
CA ALA A 56 10.02 -6.57 -7.39
C ALA A 56 11.54 -6.51 -7.14
N ARG A 57 12.09 -7.56 -6.54
CA ARG A 57 13.53 -7.69 -6.27
C ARG A 57 14.08 -8.95 -6.90
N ARG A 58 15.37 -8.93 -7.21
CA ARG A 58 16.15 -10.10 -7.60
C ARG A 58 17.47 -10.03 -6.85
N GLY A 59 17.66 -10.94 -5.90
CA GLY A 59 18.72 -10.80 -4.90
C GLY A 59 18.60 -9.45 -4.20
N ASP A 60 19.70 -8.69 -4.16
CA ASP A 60 19.75 -7.36 -3.55
C ASP A 60 19.30 -6.23 -4.49
N GLN A 61 19.01 -6.54 -5.75
CA GLN A 61 18.65 -5.54 -6.74
C GLN A 61 17.13 -5.32 -6.78
N GLN A 62 16.71 -4.06 -6.59
CA GLN A 62 15.34 -3.64 -6.87
C GLN A 62 15.15 -3.50 -8.38
N LEU A 63 14.29 -4.34 -8.96
CA LEU A 63 13.93 -4.31 -10.38
C LEU A 63 12.85 -3.27 -10.68
N GLY A 64 11.94 -3.06 -9.74
CA GLY A 64 10.86 -2.08 -9.87
C GLY A 64 10.04 -1.96 -8.61
N LYS A 65 9.26 -0.89 -8.53
CA LYS A 65 8.38 -0.60 -7.40
C LYS A 65 7.10 0.03 -7.91
N VAL A 66 5.98 -0.40 -7.34
CA VAL A 66 4.69 0.25 -7.53
C VAL A 66 4.11 0.61 -6.17
N ASN A 67 3.57 1.83 -6.06
CA ASN A 67 2.92 2.27 -4.85
C ASN A 67 1.55 1.62 -4.75
N VAL A 68 1.17 1.22 -3.55
CA VAL A 68 -0.20 0.83 -3.22
C VAL A 68 -0.91 2.06 -2.69
N VAL A 69 -2.06 2.39 -3.27
CA VAL A 69 -2.82 3.60 -2.95
C VAL A 69 -4.22 3.27 -2.47
N ALA A 70 -4.83 4.18 -1.72
CA ALA A 70 -6.20 4.05 -1.28
C ALA A 70 -7.18 4.23 -2.47
N PRO A 71 -8.11 3.28 -2.71
CA PRO A 71 -9.06 3.39 -3.81
C PRO A 71 -10.15 4.45 -3.58
N GLN A 72 -10.35 4.85 -2.32
CA GLN A 72 -11.39 5.77 -1.88
C GLN A 72 -10.91 6.63 -0.71
N ASP A 73 -11.61 7.73 -0.47
CA ASP A 73 -11.42 8.56 0.72
C ASP A 73 -11.98 7.83 1.94
N VAL A 74 -11.21 7.83 3.03
CA VAL A 74 -11.63 7.37 4.35
C VAL A 74 -11.57 8.56 5.29
N GLU A 75 -12.73 9.12 5.57
CA GLU A 75 -12.86 10.19 6.56
C GLU A 75 -12.50 9.66 7.95
N SER A 76 -11.90 10.53 8.76
CA SER A 76 -11.72 10.22 10.16
C SER A 76 -13.07 10.35 10.86
N THR A 77 -13.48 9.28 11.52
CA THR A 77 -14.62 9.26 12.44
C THR A 77 -14.19 9.86 13.77
N SER A 78 -13.40 10.93 13.77
CA SER A 78 -13.15 11.72 14.97
C SER A 78 -14.38 12.58 15.27
N TRP A 79 -15.44 11.91 15.71
CA TRP A 79 -16.47 12.47 16.58
C TRP A 79 -16.00 12.39 18.04
N LEU A 80 -14.70 12.66 18.30
CA LEU A 80 -14.28 13.12 19.61
C LEU A 80 -14.88 14.52 19.81
N HIS A 81 -16.17 14.54 20.08
CA HIS A 81 -16.78 15.56 20.92
C HIS A 81 -16.00 15.52 22.23
N GLY A 82 -15.46 16.67 22.59
CA GLY A 82 -14.57 16.81 23.73
C GLY A 82 -15.22 16.45 25.06
N TRP A 83 -14.36 16.10 26.00
CA TRP A 83 -14.42 16.36 27.44
C TRP A 83 -12.93 16.47 27.82
N PHE A 84 -12.39 17.65 28.11
CA PHE A 84 -12.57 18.40 29.37
C PHE A 84 -12.61 17.50 30.59
#